data_AF-A0A7L3R2H6-F1
#
_entry.id   AF-A0A7L3R2H6-F1
#
_cell.length_a   1.000
_cell.length_b   1.000
_cell.length_c   1.000
_cell.angle_alpha   90.00
_cell.angle_beta   90.00
_cell.angle_gamma   90.00
#
_symmetry.space_group_name_H-M   'P 1'
#
loop_
_entity.id
_entity.type
_entity.pdbx_description
1 polymer ?
#
loop_
_entity_poly.entity_id
_entity_poly.type
_entity_poly.pdbx_seq_one_letter_code
_entity_poly.pdbx_strand_id
1 'polypeptide(L)'
;DQVLRVTARNEEQIVLLRVLGEQEELQVDFWRHPTIPGQPVDLRVPFPNLLEVKKLLYSHNFSYSIMIEDVQELLDEEKESMRRSRRVKRSSRTFDFASYHTIDEV
;
A
#
# COMPACT_ATOMS: atom_id res chain seq x y z
N ASP A 1 7.08 4.05 -2.77
CA ASP A 1 6.04 3.32 -3.54
C ASP A 1 4.73 4.05 -3.37
N GLN A 2 3.74 3.82 -4.23
CA GLN A 2 2.45 4.52 -4.15
C GLN A 2 1.29 3.53 -4.02
N VAL A 3 0.29 3.83 -3.17
CA VAL A 3 -0.94 3.02 -3.08
C VAL A 3 -2.08 3.72 -3.79
N LEU A 4 -2.60 3.04 -4.82
CA LEU A 4 -3.72 3.48 -5.62
C LEU A 4 -4.95 2.67 -5.22
N ARG A 5 -6.05 3.38 -4.98
CA ARG A 5 -7.37 2.80 -4.81
C ARG A 5 -8.11 2.88 -6.14
N VAL A 6 -8.43 1.73 -6.72
CA VAL A 6 -9.21 1.60 -7.95
C VAL A 6 -10.57 1.02 -7.65
N THR A 7 -11.60 1.48 -8.37
CA THR A 7 -12.92 0.84 -8.32
C THR A 7 -13.22 0.20 -9.66
N ALA A 8 -13.22 -1.12 -9.71
CA ALA A 8 -13.66 -1.86 -10.88
C ALA A 8 -15.18 -1.76 -11.01
N ARG A 9 -15.70 -1.37 -12.17
CA ARG A 9 -17.15 -1.25 -12.42
C ARG A 9 -17.76 -2.55 -12.95
N ASN A 10 -16.97 -3.34 -13.65
CA ASN A 10 -17.40 -4.54 -14.36
C ASN A 10 -16.47 -5.72 -14.04
N GLU A 11 -16.92 -6.95 -14.34
CA GLU A 11 -16.10 -8.15 -14.18
C GLU A 11 -14.87 -8.14 -15.11
N GLU A 12 -14.98 -7.60 -16.33
CA GLU A 12 -13.85 -7.45 -17.25
C GLU A 12 -12.70 -6.63 -16.63
N GLN A 13 -13.05 -5.57 -15.90
CA GLN A 13 -12.09 -4.74 -15.19
C GLN A 13 -11.41 -5.49 -14.03
N ILE A 14 -12.11 -6.43 -13.38
CA ILE A 14 -11.53 -7.29 -12.36
C ILE A 14 -10.53 -8.27 -12.97
N VAL A 15 -10.88 -8.85 -14.12
CA VAL A 15 -9.97 -9.75 -14.85
C VAL A 15 -8.71 -9.00 -15.28
N LEU A 16 -8.85 -7.79 -15.82
CA LEU A 16 -7.71 -6.94 -16.19
C LEU A 16 -6.81 -6.63 -14.99
N LEU A 17 -7.39 -6.28 -13.83
CA LEU A 17 -6.61 -6.07 -12.61
C LEU A 17 -5.88 -7.34 -12.17
N ARG A 18 -6.54 -8.50 -12.25
CA ARG A 18 -5.90 -9.79 -11.92
C ARG A 18 -4.70 -10.06 -12.82
N VAL A 19 -4.86 -9.92 -14.14
CA VAL A 19 -3.78 -10.09 -15.12
C VAL A 19 -2.64 -9.11 -14.85
N LEU A 20 -2.96 -7.85 -14.51
CA LEU A 20 -1.97 -6.82 -14.22
C LEU A 20 -1.10 -7.17 -13.00
N GLY A 21 -1.66 -7.78 -11.96
CA GLY A 21 -0.84 -8.23 -10.82
C GLY A 21 -0.26 -9.64 -10.97
N GLU A 22 -0.68 -10.42 -11.97
CA GLU A 22 0.05 -11.62 -12.40
C GLU A 22 1.32 -11.28 -13.19
N GLN A 23 1.45 -10.05 -13.70
CA GLN A 23 2.68 -9.58 -14.33
C GLN A 23 3.76 -9.31 -13.28
N GLU A 24 4.64 -10.29 -13.06
CA GLU A 24 5.83 -10.15 -12.19
C GLU A 24 6.72 -8.97 -12.58
N GLU A 25 6.73 -8.57 -13.86
CA GLU A 25 7.49 -7.41 -14.36
C GLU A 25 7.07 -6.08 -13.71
N LEU A 26 5.80 -5.97 -13.31
CA LEU A 26 5.25 -4.76 -12.70
C LEU A 26 5.41 -4.74 -11.18
N GLN A 27 5.69 -5.90 -10.55
CA GLN A 27 5.81 -6.08 -9.10
C GLN A 27 4.69 -5.37 -8.31
N VAL A 28 3.45 -5.47 -8.79
CA VAL A 28 2.29 -4.84 -8.15
C VAL A 28 1.80 -5.70 -7.01
N ASP A 29 1.69 -5.12 -5.83
CA ASP A 29 1.17 -5.78 -4.63
C ASP A 29 -0.29 -5.40 -4.39
N PHE A 30 -1.19 -6.38 -4.30
CA PHE A 30 -2.57 -6.11 -3.90
C PHE A 30 -2.71 -6.10 -2.38
N TRP A 31 -3.00 -4.92 -1.82
CA TRP A 31 -3.37 -4.78 -0.41
C TRP A 31 -4.84 -5.18 -0.19
N ARG A 32 -5.67 -4.96 -1.20
CA ARG A 32 -7.07 -5.40 -1.22
C ARG A 32 -7.40 -5.95 -2.59
N HIS A 33 -7.66 -7.27 -2.64
CA HIS A 33 -7.86 -7.97 -3.90
C HIS A 33 -9.16 -7.56 -4.61
N PRO A 34 -9.16 -7.58 -5.96
CA PRO A 34 -10.36 -7.37 -6.75
C PRO A 34 -11.25 -8.62 -6.70
N THR A 35 -12.29 -8.58 -5.87
CA THR A 35 -13.23 -9.70 -5.68
C THR A 35 -14.54 -9.52 -6.46
N ILE A 36 -15.19 -8.36 -6.32
CA ILE A 36 -16.55 -8.09 -6.84
C ILE A 36 -16.58 -6.71 -7.49
N PRO A 37 -17.31 -6.51 -8.61
CA PRO A 37 -17.46 -5.19 -9.22
C PRO A 37 -18.14 -4.23 -8.24
N GLY A 38 -17.69 -2.99 -8.23
CA GLY A 38 -18.11 -1.94 -7.30
C GLY A 38 -17.31 -1.90 -5.99
N GLN A 39 -16.48 -2.90 -5.69
CA GLN A 39 -15.62 -2.90 -4.51
C GLN A 39 -14.32 -2.13 -4.77
N PRO A 40 -13.85 -1.30 -3.82
CA PRO A 40 -12.53 -0.68 -3.94
C PRO A 40 -11.42 -1.73 -3.81
N VAL A 41 -10.44 -1.59 -4.68
CA VAL A 41 -9.25 -2.43 -4.83
C VAL A 41 -8.06 -1.54 -4.50
N ASP A 42 -7.24 -1.96 -3.54
CA ASP A 42 -6.08 -1.20 -3.10
C ASP A 42 -4.83 -1.91 -3.63
N LEU A 43 -4.08 -1.23 -4.49
CA LEU A 43 -2.88 -1.74 -5.12
C LEU A 43 -1.68 -0.85 -4.83
N ARG A 44 -0.59 -1.46 -4.35
CA ARG A 44 0.70 -0.83 -4.14
C ARG A 44 1.53 -1.03 -5.40
N VAL A 45 1.98 0.07 -5.97
CA VAL A 45 2.82 0.08 -7.17
C VAL A 45 4.20 0.64 -6.82
N PRO A 46 5.28 -0.05 -7.22
CA PRO A 46 6.61 0.50 -7.13
C PRO A 46 6.76 1.77 -7.97
N PHE A 47 7.52 2.75 -7.46
CA PHE A 47 7.85 3.97 -8.23
C PHE A 47 8.33 3.73 -9.67
N PRO A 48 9.23 2.77 -9.97
CA PRO A 48 9.68 2.54 -11.34
C PRO A 48 8.55 2.15 -12.30
N ASN A 49 7.53 1.45 -11.82
CA ASN A 49 6.44 0.89 -12.63
C ASN A 49 5.15 1.73 -12.52
N LEU A 50 5.14 2.75 -11.67
CA LEU A 50 4.01 3.64 -11.42
C LEU A 50 3.45 4.26 -12.69
N LEU A 51 4.33 4.74 -13.57
CA LEU A 51 3.93 5.44 -14.78
C LEU A 51 3.21 4.49 -15.75
N GLU A 52 3.72 3.28 -15.92
CA GLU A 52 3.11 2.26 -16.76
C GLU A 52 1.76 1.80 -16.21
N VAL A 53 1.68 1.56 -14.90
CA VAL A 53 0.40 1.20 -14.26
C VAL A 53 -0.62 2.33 -14.37
N LYS A 54 -0.23 3.60 -14.16
CA LYS A 54 -1.13 4.74 -14.35
C LYS A 54 -1.62 4.88 -15.79
N LYS A 55 -0.75 4.65 -16.78
CA LYS A 55 -1.13 4.65 -18.21
C LYS A 55 -2.12 3.53 -18.51
N LEU A 56 -1.89 2.31 -18.02
CA LEU A 56 -2.80 1.17 -18.19
C LEU A 56 -4.16 1.47 -17.56
N LEU A 57 -4.17 1.96 -16.32
CA LEU A 57 -5.40 2.36 -15.63
C LEU A 57 -6.17 3.44 -16.42
N TYR A 58 -5.46 4.42 -16.97
CA TYR A 58 -6.06 5.46 -17.80
C TYR A 58 -6.60 4.92 -19.13
N SER A 59 -5.84 4.06 -19.82
CA SER A 59 -6.23 3.45 -21.09
C SER A 59 -7.45 2.55 -20.98
N HIS A 60 -7.66 1.93 -19.82
CA HIS A 60 -8.81 1.08 -19.52
C HIS A 60 -9.94 1.84 -18.79
N ASN A 61 -9.88 3.18 -18.73
CA ASN A 61 -10.88 4.06 -18.12
C ASN A 61 -11.19 3.70 -16.65
N PHE A 62 -10.20 3.26 -15.89
CA PHE A 62 -10.36 3.01 -14.47
C PHE A 62 -10.50 4.31 -13.69
N SER A 63 -11.48 4.35 -12.79
CA SER A 63 -11.55 5.40 -11.76
C SER A 63 -10.61 5.01 -10.63
N TYR A 64 -9.50 5.74 -10.50
CA TYR A 64 -8.54 5.56 -9.42
C TYR A 64 -8.39 6.82 -8.58
N SER A 65 -8.05 6.64 -7.32
CA SER A 65 -7.72 7.68 -6.36
C SER A 65 -6.41 7.29 -5.66
N ILE A 66 -5.59 8.28 -5.33
CA ILE A 66 -4.33 8.06 -4.64
C ILE A 66 -4.64 7.98 -3.16
N MET A 67 -4.41 6.82 -2.55
CA MET A 67 -4.64 6.63 -1.11
C MET A 67 -3.39 7.00 -0.31
N ILE A 68 -2.22 6.61 -0.80
CA ILE A 68 -0.92 6.93 -0.20
C ILE A 68 -0.02 7.40 -1.33
N GLU A 69 0.45 8.65 -1.27
CA GLU A 69 1.37 9.23 -2.25
C GLU A 69 2.76 8.61 -2.16
N ASP A 70 3.31 8.50 -0.95
CA ASP A 70 4.57 7.81 -0.70
C ASP A 70 4.52 6.91 0.54
N VAL A 71 4.62 5.61 0.31
CA VAL A 71 4.70 4.60 1.37
C VAL A 71 6.03 4.72 2.14
N GLN A 72 7.10 5.19 1.50
CA GLN A 72 8.40 5.33 2.16
C GLN A 72 8.37 6.43 3.20
N GLU A 73 7.72 7.56 2.90
CA GLU A 73 7.56 8.68 3.84
C GLU A 73 6.85 8.22 5.11
N LEU A 74 5.71 7.51 4.98
CA LEU A 74 5.00 6.95 6.12
C LEU A 74 5.86 5.96 6.93
N LEU A 75 6.64 5.11 6.25
CA LEU A 75 7.53 4.17 6.94
C LEU A 75 8.67 4.88 7.69
N ASP A 76 9.16 6.00 7.16
CA ASP A 76 10.20 6.78 7.80
C ASP A 76 9.66 7.54 9.02
N GLU A 77 8.46 8.11 8.93
CA GLU A 77 7.75 8.70 10.08
C GLU A 77 7.51 7.68 11.20
N GLU A 78 7.04 6.47 10.83
CA GLU A 78 6.82 5.37 11.78
C GLU A 78 8.14 4.90 12.43
N LYS A 79 9.22 4.75 11.65
CA LYS A 79 10.54 4.41 12.22
C LYS A 79 11.04 5.49 13.17
N GLU A 80 10.81 6.76 12.85
CA GLU A 80 11.22 7.87 13.69
C GLU A 80 10.40 7.92 15.00
N SER A 81 9.11 7.64 14.94
CA SER A 81 8.26 7.51 16.13
C SER A 81 8.73 6.36 17.03
N MET A 82 9.01 5.17 16.46
CA MET A 82 9.57 4.03 17.20
C MET A 82 10.92 4.36 17.86
N ARG A 83 11.82 5.07 17.16
CA ARG A 83 13.10 5.52 17.72
C ARG A 83 12.91 6.48 18.91
N ARG A 84 11.95 7.41 18.80
CA ARG A 84 11.58 8.32 19.89
C ARG A 84 11.03 7.55 21.09
N SER A 85 10.06 6.66 20.87
CA SER A 85 9.46 5.84 21.94
C SER A 85 10.47 4.93 22.61
N ARG A 86 11.38 4.29 21.85
CA ARG A 86 12.45 3.44 22.43
C ARG A 86 13.44 4.25 23.28
N ARG A 87 13.73 5.51 22.91
CA ARG A 87 14.57 6.40 23.73
C ARG A 87 13.87 6.79 25.04
N VAL A 88 12.54 6.97 25.03
CA VAL A 88 11.73 7.25 26.22
C VAL A 88 11.58 6.00 27.11
N LYS A 89 11.44 4.80 26.53
CA LYS A 89 11.34 3.51 27.23
C LYS A 89 12.56 3.19 28.09
N ARG A 90 13.77 3.60 27.68
CA ARG A 90 14.99 3.49 28.52
C ARG A 90 14.88 4.23 29.86
N SER A 91 13.93 5.16 29.98
CA SER A 91 13.73 6.01 31.16
C SER A 91 12.51 5.60 32.01
N SER A 92 11.65 4.68 31.54
CA SER A 92 10.38 4.30 32.19
C SER A 92 10.23 2.78 32.31
N ARG A 93 9.77 2.29 33.47
CA ARG A 93 9.64 0.85 33.79
C ARG A 93 8.34 0.19 33.29
N THR A 94 7.52 0.92 32.52
CA THR A 94 6.19 0.46 32.08
C THR A 94 6.20 0.18 30.57
N PHE A 95 5.59 -0.93 30.15
CA PHE A 95 5.44 -1.28 28.73
C PHE A 95 4.43 -0.34 28.07
N ASP A 96 4.83 0.29 26.96
CA ASP A 96 3.98 1.21 26.22
C ASP A 96 3.22 0.49 25.11
N PHE A 97 1.92 0.26 25.30
CA PHE A 97 1.07 -0.38 24.29
C PHE A 97 0.67 0.56 23.14
N ALA A 98 0.97 1.86 23.23
CA ALA A 98 0.65 2.83 22.18
C ALA A 98 1.73 2.93 21.08
N SER A 99 2.84 2.21 21.24
CA SER A 99 3.96 2.21 20.29
C SER A 99 4.18 0.81 19.69
N TYR A 100 4.63 0.75 18.43
CA TYR A 100 5.11 -0.50 17.84
C TYR A 100 6.43 -0.95 18.48
N HIS A 101 6.58 -2.26 18.70
CA HIS A 101 7.79 -2.87 19.27
C HIS A 101 8.41 -3.85 18.28
N THR A 102 9.72 -4.10 18.38
CA THR A 102 10.35 -5.17 17.59
C THR A 102 10.01 -6.55 18.13
N ILE A 103 10.16 -7.60 17.32
CA ILE A 103 9.85 -8.98 17.73
C ILE A 103 10.63 -9.45 18.97
N ASP A 104 11.84 -8.93 19.20
CA ASP A 104 12.66 -9.21 20.39
C ASP A 104 12.11 -8.54 21.67
N GLU A 105 11.26 -7.52 21.53
CA GLU A 105 10.69 -6.75 22.64
C GLU A 105 9.30 -7.24 23.09
N VAL A 106 8.69 -8.19 22.37
CA VAL A 106 7.36 -8.78 22.65
C VAL A 106 7.47 -10.24 23.05
#